data_AF-A0A6V7JM96-F1
#
_entry.id   AF-A0A6V7JM96-F1
#
_cell.length_a   1.000
_cell.length_b   1.000
_cell.length_c   1.000
_cell.angle_alpha   90.00
_cell.angle_beta   90.00
_cell.angle_gamma   90.00
#
_symmetry.space_group_name_H-M   'P 1'
#
loop_
_entity.id
_entity.type
_entity.pdbx_description
1 polymer ?
#
loop_
_entity_poly.entity_id
_entity_poly.type
_entity_poly.pdbx_seq_one_letter_code
_entity_poly.pdbx_strand_id
1 'polypeptide(L)'
;ATYPVLPTNGLAQLRIINPRDCHLPVTINNHTTILEPFGMWKDTSAIVTGNHSIPFRADFSQCGGRKNITGFIMAVENQATTYVLEYTTPYGYRDRVGRTEDGNPAIRVLTYNTLNPFAKTKVELSGVDHVFKTKRMGPRVARKTTLAEFSPGKYRVKVNGKKVGEITMRRGGVYTLQVL
;
A
#
# COMPACT_ATOMS: atom_id res chain seq x y z
N ALA A 1 4.33 23.68 -1.73
CA ALA A 1 5.35 22.97 -0.93
C ALA A 1 5.70 21.64 -1.62
N THR A 2 6.97 21.35 -1.88
CA THR A 2 7.46 20.21 -2.71
C THR A 2 8.21 19.13 -1.92
N TYR A 3 8.13 19.17 -0.58
CA TYR A 3 8.76 18.21 0.31
C TYR A 3 7.72 17.28 0.93
N PRO A 4 8.02 15.97 1.07
CA PRO A 4 7.13 15.06 1.78
C PRO A 4 7.05 15.49 3.24
N VAL A 5 5.83 15.58 3.78
CA VAL A 5 5.63 15.65 5.23
C VAL A 5 6.21 14.35 5.78
N LEU A 6 7.09 14.44 6.76
CA LEU A 6 7.61 13.28 7.48
C LEU A 6 6.86 13.20 8.81
N PRO A 7 6.54 11.99 9.30
CA PRO A 7 6.07 11.84 10.67
C PRO A 7 7.17 12.37 11.61
N THR A 8 6.77 13.14 12.62
CA THR A 8 7.64 13.71 13.66
C THR A 8 7.05 13.37 15.02
N ASN A 9 7.71 13.77 16.11
CA ASN A 9 7.14 13.62 17.45
C ASN A 9 5.72 14.25 17.53
N GLY A 10 4.81 13.57 18.21
CA GLY A 10 3.38 13.87 18.31
C GLY A 10 2.55 13.54 17.07
N LEU A 11 3.16 13.04 15.99
CA LEU A 11 2.47 12.75 14.73
C LEU A 11 2.76 11.33 14.20
N ALA A 12 1.76 10.75 13.57
CA ALA A 12 1.87 9.54 12.76
C ALA A 12 1.34 9.79 11.34
N GLN A 13 1.77 8.97 10.38
CA GLN A 13 1.13 8.91 9.06
C GLN A 13 0.49 7.55 8.85
N LEU A 14 -0.73 7.58 8.33
CA LEU A 14 -1.51 6.38 8.04
C LEU A 14 -1.93 6.40 6.59
N ARG A 15 -1.77 5.25 5.94
CA ARG A 15 -2.39 4.97 4.65
C ARG A 15 -3.17 3.69 4.77
N ILE A 16 -4.38 3.69 4.23
CA ILE A 16 -5.24 2.52 4.19
C ILE A 16 -5.59 2.28 2.74
N ILE A 17 -5.25 1.10 2.25
CA ILE A 17 -5.37 0.73 0.85
C ILE A 17 -6.51 -0.27 0.72
N ASN A 18 -7.37 -0.04 -0.27
CA ASN A 18 -8.27 -1.05 -0.80
C ASN A 18 -7.53 -1.82 -1.90
N PRO A 19 -7.16 -3.09 -1.70
CA PRO A 19 -6.41 -3.83 -2.70
C PRO A 19 -7.29 -4.48 -3.77
N ARG A 20 -8.60 -4.23 -3.77
CA ARG A 20 -9.59 -4.93 -4.58
C ARG A 20 -10.15 -4.02 -5.68
N ASP A 21 -10.64 -4.66 -6.73
CA ASP A 21 -11.30 -4.00 -7.86
C ASP A 21 -12.81 -3.78 -7.60
N CYS A 22 -13.13 -3.09 -6.51
CA CYS A 22 -14.49 -2.83 -6.05
C CYS A 22 -14.50 -1.60 -5.14
N HIS A 23 -15.63 -0.92 -5.02
CA HIS A 23 -15.80 0.13 -4.02
C HIS A 23 -15.90 -0.50 -2.62
N LEU A 24 -15.19 0.08 -1.66
CA LEU A 24 -15.13 -0.42 -0.29
C LEU A 24 -15.54 0.69 0.68
N PRO A 25 -16.80 0.69 1.17
CA PRO A 25 -17.21 1.58 2.26
C PRO A 25 -16.41 1.26 3.53
N VAL A 26 -15.78 2.28 4.09
CA VAL A 26 -14.99 2.18 5.32
C VAL A 26 -15.32 3.31 6.28
N THR A 27 -15.38 2.99 7.56
CA THR A 27 -15.38 3.94 8.66
C THR A 27 -14.07 3.77 9.41
N ILE A 28 -13.26 4.82 9.50
CA ILE A 28 -11.99 4.83 10.22
C ILE A 28 -12.16 5.83 11.35
N ASN A 29 -12.05 5.37 12.60
CA ASN A 29 -12.52 6.12 13.76
C ASN A 29 -14.00 6.53 13.59
N ASN A 30 -14.29 7.82 13.47
CA ASN A 30 -15.62 8.37 13.24
C ASN A 30 -15.82 8.93 11.82
N HIS A 31 -14.85 8.73 10.93
CA HIS A 31 -14.91 9.25 9.56
C HIS A 31 -15.29 8.14 8.57
N THR A 32 -16.42 8.32 7.89
CA THR A 32 -16.90 7.38 6.87
C THR A 32 -16.55 7.87 5.47
N THR A 33 -16.03 6.97 4.65
CA THR A 33 -15.67 7.24 3.25
C THR A 33 -15.81 5.98 2.41
N ILE A 34 -15.70 6.13 1.09
CA ILE A 34 -15.66 5.01 0.15
C ILE A 34 -14.26 4.97 -0.44
N LEU A 35 -13.56 3.85 -0.27
CA LEU A 35 -12.33 3.60 -0.99
C LEU A 35 -12.66 3.08 -2.38
N GLU A 36 -12.27 3.85 -3.39
CA GLU A 36 -12.33 3.45 -4.80
C GLU A 36 -11.58 2.12 -5.04
N PRO A 37 -11.88 1.41 -6.15
CA PRO A 37 -11.08 0.29 -6.62
C PRO A 37 -9.59 0.63 -6.66
N PHE A 38 -8.75 -0.18 -6.00
CA PHE A 38 -7.30 0.09 -5.82
C PHE A 38 -6.97 1.45 -5.18
N GLY A 39 -7.95 2.09 -4.55
CA GLY A 39 -7.85 3.40 -3.94
C GLY A 39 -7.16 3.37 -2.58
N MET A 40 -6.90 4.57 -2.05
CA MET A 40 -6.31 4.72 -0.73
C MET A 40 -6.90 5.91 0.02
N TRP A 41 -7.09 5.73 1.31
CA TRP A 41 -7.27 6.82 2.26
C TRP A 41 -5.95 7.12 2.94
N LYS A 42 -5.71 8.40 3.28
CA LYS A 42 -4.48 8.83 3.94
C LYS A 42 -4.77 9.89 4.99
N ASP A 43 -4.06 9.80 6.10
CA ASP A 43 -3.89 10.88 7.06
C ASP A 43 -2.39 11.08 7.26
N THR A 44 -1.90 12.26 6.90
CA THR A 44 -0.48 12.61 6.95
C THR A 44 -0.07 13.31 8.23
N SER A 45 -1.01 13.56 9.14
CA SER A 45 -0.82 14.37 10.35
C SER A 45 -1.70 13.88 11.49
N ALA A 46 -1.86 12.56 11.63
CA ALA A 46 -2.61 11.98 12.72
C ALA A 46 -1.90 12.31 14.04
N ILE A 47 -2.58 13.04 14.93
CA ILE A 47 -2.02 13.43 16.24
C ILE A 47 -1.99 12.20 17.15
N VAL A 48 -0.79 11.70 17.44
CA VAL A 48 -0.57 10.45 18.17
C VAL A 48 0.69 10.56 19.03
N THR A 49 0.56 10.26 20.32
CA THR A 49 1.69 10.05 21.24
C THR A 49 1.81 8.56 21.55
N GLY A 50 3.00 7.98 21.34
CA GLY A 50 3.24 6.55 21.47
C GLY A 50 2.50 5.71 20.42
N ASN A 51 1.81 4.66 20.87
CA ASN A 51 1.02 3.78 20.02
C ASN A 51 -0.47 3.99 20.28
N HIS A 52 -1.25 4.19 19.22
CA HIS A 52 -2.69 4.38 19.31
C HIS A 52 -3.44 3.42 18.38
N SER A 53 -4.39 2.68 18.94
CA SER A 53 -5.26 1.78 18.18
C SER A 53 -6.46 2.55 17.66
N ILE A 54 -6.60 2.63 16.34
CA ILE A 54 -7.72 3.28 15.67
C ILE A 54 -8.71 2.20 15.23
N PRO A 55 -9.96 2.24 15.69
CA PRO A 55 -10.97 1.30 15.24
C PRO A 55 -11.31 1.57 13.78
N PHE A 56 -11.57 0.51 13.02
CA PHE A 56 -12.15 0.61 11.69
C PHE A 56 -13.32 -0.34 11.53
N ARG A 57 -14.22 0.01 10.61
CA ARG A 57 -15.31 -0.82 10.12
C ARG A 57 -15.28 -0.80 8.60
N ALA A 58 -15.44 -1.95 7.96
CA ALA A 58 -15.47 -2.06 6.50
C ALA A 58 -16.59 -2.99 6.02
N ASP A 59 -17.18 -2.66 4.88
CA ASP A 59 -18.17 -3.49 4.22
C ASP A 59 -17.61 -4.08 2.92
N PHE A 60 -17.19 -5.35 2.97
CA PHE A 60 -16.65 -6.05 1.81
C PHE A 60 -17.72 -6.72 0.93
N SER A 61 -19.01 -6.50 1.15
CA SER A 61 -20.07 -7.21 0.41
C SER A 61 -20.05 -6.94 -1.09
N GLN A 62 -19.74 -5.71 -1.50
CA GLN A 62 -19.57 -5.36 -2.93
C GLN A 62 -18.35 -6.07 -3.56
N CYS A 63 -17.47 -6.63 -2.74
CA CYS A 63 -16.27 -7.34 -3.15
C CYS A 63 -16.39 -8.85 -2.97
N GLY A 64 -17.62 -9.37 -2.79
CA GLY A 64 -17.88 -10.80 -2.51
C GLY A 64 -17.47 -11.25 -1.10
N GLY A 65 -17.27 -10.32 -0.17
CA GLY A 65 -16.87 -10.57 1.21
C GLY A 65 -17.99 -10.38 2.23
N ARG A 66 -17.61 -10.31 3.51
CA ARG A 66 -18.54 -10.11 4.63
C ARG A 66 -18.86 -8.63 4.84
N LYS A 67 -20.10 -8.36 5.27
CA LYS A 67 -20.51 -7.06 5.79
C LYS A 67 -19.95 -6.83 7.19
N ASN A 68 -19.76 -5.56 7.57
CA ASN A 68 -19.47 -5.13 8.94
C ASN A 68 -18.22 -5.79 9.57
N ILE A 69 -17.13 -5.92 8.80
CA ILE A 69 -15.84 -6.30 9.37
C ILE A 69 -15.35 -5.17 10.26
N THR A 70 -15.03 -5.48 11.51
CA THR A 70 -14.44 -4.53 12.46
C THR A 70 -13.03 -4.96 12.82
N GLY A 71 -12.20 -3.99 13.20
CA GLY A 71 -10.88 -4.26 13.70
C GLY A 71 -10.16 -2.99 14.13
N PHE A 72 -8.84 -3.11 14.31
CA PHE A 72 -7.99 -2.01 14.69
C PHE A 72 -6.81 -1.89 13.73
N ILE A 73 -6.45 -0.65 13.42
CA ILE A 73 -5.16 -0.29 12.82
C ILE A 73 -4.33 0.42 13.89
N MET A 74 -3.01 0.23 13.86
CA MET A 74 -2.12 0.83 14.84
C MET A 74 -1.43 2.04 14.21
N ALA A 75 -1.68 3.20 14.78
CA ALA A 75 -0.89 4.39 14.54
C ALA A 75 0.29 4.39 15.50
N VAL A 76 1.48 4.61 14.97
CA VAL A 76 2.72 4.65 15.77
C VAL A 76 3.36 6.00 15.54
N GLU A 77 3.57 6.75 16.62
CA GLU A 77 4.25 8.04 16.61
C GLU A 77 5.58 7.95 15.85
N ASN A 78 5.90 9.01 15.11
CA ASN A 78 7.12 9.11 14.31
C ASN A 78 7.26 8.00 13.24
N GLN A 79 6.14 7.37 12.85
CA GLN A 79 6.12 6.36 11.78
C GLN A 79 5.05 6.65 10.74
N ALA A 80 5.38 6.28 9.50
CA ALA A 80 4.40 6.10 8.46
C ALA A 80 4.05 4.62 8.41
N THR A 81 2.76 4.30 8.48
CA THR A 81 2.27 2.93 8.45
C THR A 81 1.23 2.80 7.35
N THR A 82 1.38 1.77 6.53
CA THR A 82 0.40 1.44 5.49
C THR A 82 -0.29 0.14 5.84
N TYR A 83 -1.62 0.18 5.81
CA TYR A 83 -2.51 -0.97 6.00
C TYR A 83 -3.16 -1.35 4.68
N VAL A 84 -3.12 -2.64 4.38
CA VAL A 84 -3.87 -3.25 3.28
C VAL A 84 -5.09 -3.92 3.90
N LEU A 85 -6.28 -3.45 3.56
CA LEU A 85 -7.51 -3.97 4.15
C LEU A 85 -7.80 -5.39 3.66
N GLU A 86 -8.18 -6.24 4.61
CA GLU A 86 -8.51 -7.65 4.39
C GLU A 86 -9.65 -8.03 5.33
N TYR A 87 -10.49 -8.99 4.92
CA TYR A 87 -11.68 -9.37 5.70
C TYR A 87 -11.35 -10.03 7.06
N THR A 88 -10.19 -10.71 7.17
CA THR A 88 -9.75 -11.36 8.42
C THR A 88 -8.88 -10.45 9.25
N THR A 89 -7.73 -10.09 8.70
CA THR A 89 -6.69 -9.35 9.44
C THR A 89 -5.98 -8.42 8.47
N PRO A 90 -6.16 -7.10 8.63
CA PRO A 90 -5.43 -6.13 7.83
C PRO A 90 -3.92 -6.39 7.87
N TYR A 91 -3.28 -6.25 6.72
CA TYR A 91 -1.83 -6.36 6.63
C TYR A 91 -1.21 -4.97 6.78
N GLY A 92 -0.65 -4.70 7.96
CA GLY A 92 0.10 -3.48 8.24
C GLY A 92 1.61 -3.63 7.99
N TYR A 93 2.24 -2.58 7.50
CA TYR A 93 3.70 -2.49 7.44
C TYR A 93 4.19 -1.05 7.60
N ARG A 94 5.39 -0.89 8.17
CA ARG A 94 6.09 0.40 8.22
C ARG A 94 6.46 0.84 6.81
N ASP A 95 6.06 2.05 6.48
CA ASP A 95 6.22 2.67 5.18
C ASP A 95 7.42 3.63 5.15
N ARG A 96 8.01 3.79 3.97
CA ARG A 96 9.05 4.79 3.70
C ARG A 96 8.43 5.90 2.87
N VAL A 97 8.34 7.09 3.45
CA VAL A 97 7.73 8.28 2.82
C VAL A 97 8.75 9.33 2.42
N GLY A 98 9.92 9.28 3.04
CA GLY A 98 11.04 10.14 2.68
C GLY A 98 11.68 9.70 1.37
N ARG A 99 12.39 10.67 0.75
CA ARG A 99 13.23 10.42 -0.42
C ARG A 99 14.29 9.36 -0.07
N THR A 100 14.81 8.72 -1.10
CA THR A 100 16.01 7.89 -0.93
C THR A 100 17.23 8.76 -0.73
N GLU A 101 18.34 8.17 -0.28
CA GLU A 101 19.57 8.89 0.02
C GLU A 101 20.09 9.62 -1.22
N ASP A 102 20.06 8.95 -2.38
CA ASP A 102 20.46 9.52 -3.67
C ASP A 102 19.39 10.43 -4.30
N GLY A 103 18.22 10.52 -3.67
CA GLY A 103 17.05 11.22 -4.22
C GLY A 103 16.44 10.54 -5.44
N ASN A 104 16.82 9.30 -5.75
CA ASN A 104 16.21 8.49 -6.78
C ASN A 104 14.78 8.06 -6.38
N PRO A 105 13.86 7.87 -7.35
CA PRO A 105 12.61 7.23 -7.04
C PRO A 105 12.81 5.79 -6.57
N ALA A 106 11.96 5.36 -5.64
CA ALA A 106 11.88 3.98 -5.19
C ALA A 106 10.51 3.39 -5.47
N ILE A 107 10.47 2.11 -5.80
CA ILE A 107 9.25 1.38 -6.09
C ILE A 107 9.23 0.04 -5.37
N ARG A 108 8.04 -0.36 -4.94
CA ARG A 108 7.74 -1.72 -4.49
C ARG A 108 6.47 -2.21 -5.15
N VAL A 109 6.32 -3.52 -5.17
CA VAL A 109 5.08 -4.17 -5.61
C VAL A 109 4.33 -4.66 -4.39
N LEU A 110 3.02 -4.40 -4.35
CA LEU A 110 2.05 -4.98 -3.45
C LEU A 110 1.16 -5.93 -4.27
N THR A 111 1.21 -7.22 -3.97
CA THR A 111 0.31 -8.21 -4.57
C THR A 111 -0.80 -8.57 -3.59
N TYR A 112 -1.99 -8.77 -4.12
CA TYR A 112 -3.14 -9.21 -3.36
C TYR A 112 -3.94 -10.22 -4.17
N ASN A 113 -3.95 -11.49 -3.78
CA ASN A 113 -4.66 -12.51 -4.55
C ASN A 113 -5.40 -13.49 -3.62
N THR A 114 -6.72 -13.32 -3.52
CA THR A 114 -7.57 -14.16 -2.66
C THR A 114 -7.84 -15.53 -3.26
N LEU A 115 -7.79 -15.67 -4.58
CA LEU A 115 -8.06 -16.94 -5.29
C LEU A 115 -6.88 -17.90 -5.18
N ASN A 116 -5.66 -17.36 -5.23
CA ASN A 116 -4.44 -18.12 -5.04
C ASN A 116 -3.45 -17.30 -4.19
N PRO A 117 -3.59 -17.33 -2.85
CA PRO A 117 -2.67 -16.65 -1.94
C PRO A 117 -1.22 -17.11 -2.07
N PHE A 118 -0.95 -18.24 -2.75
CA PHE A 118 0.39 -18.79 -2.96
C PHE A 118 0.98 -18.44 -4.34
N ALA A 119 0.23 -17.74 -5.19
CA ALA A 119 0.71 -17.33 -6.49
C ALA A 119 1.99 -16.49 -6.38
N LYS A 120 2.94 -16.76 -7.27
CA LYS A 120 4.11 -15.91 -7.49
C LYS A 120 3.77 -14.94 -8.60
N THR A 121 3.83 -13.66 -8.31
CA THR A 121 3.66 -12.62 -9.32
C THR A 121 5.03 -12.08 -9.68
N LYS A 122 5.32 -12.06 -10.98
CA LYS A 122 6.49 -11.39 -11.55
C LYS A 122 6.04 -10.04 -12.10
N VAL A 123 6.67 -8.96 -11.63
CA VAL A 123 6.47 -7.62 -12.21
C VAL A 123 7.80 -7.15 -12.76
N GLU A 124 7.81 -6.80 -14.04
CA GLU A 124 9.00 -6.38 -14.78
C GLU A 124 8.84 -4.92 -15.16
N LEU A 125 9.88 -4.13 -14.93
CA LEU A 125 9.98 -2.77 -15.46
C LEU A 125 10.84 -2.84 -16.73
N SER A 126 10.28 -2.49 -17.88
CA SER A 126 11.06 -2.49 -19.12
C SER A 126 11.99 -1.28 -19.13
N GLY A 127 13.23 -1.46 -19.59
CA GLY A 127 14.28 -0.43 -19.62
C GLY A 127 15.30 -0.54 -18.48
N VAL A 128 14.98 -1.32 -17.44
CA VAL A 128 15.88 -1.69 -16.35
C VAL A 128 15.58 -3.15 -16.08
N ASP A 129 16.46 -4.08 -16.45
CA ASP A 129 16.23 -5.53 -16.37
C ASP A 129 16.03 -6.01 -14.92
N HIS A 130 14.88 -5.67 -14.35
CA HIS A 130 14.55 -5.80 -12.94
C HIS A 130 13.20 -6.47 -12.80
N VAL A 131 13.19 -7.53 -12.01
CA VAL A 131 12.01 -8.37 -11.79
C VAL A 131 11.69 -8.41 -10.30
N PHE A 132 10.58 -7.80 -9.93
CA PHE A 132 10.00 -7.96 -8.61
C PHE A 132 9.38 -9.36 -8.51
N LYS A 133 9.78 -10.11 -7.48
CA LYS A 133 9.21 -11.42 -7.15
C LYS A 133 8.69 -11.38 -5.73
N THR A 134 7.38 -11.55 -5.55
CA THR A 134 6.82 -11.72 -4.22
C THR A 134 7.20 -13.10 -3.67
N LYS A 135 7.92 -13.14 -2.55
CA LYS A 135 8.31 -14.39 -1.89
C LYS A 135 7.12 -14.97 -1.09
N ARG A 136 7.10 -16.29 -0.94
CA ARG A 136 6.14 -17.02 -0.10
C ARG A 136 6.33 -16.59 1.35
N MET A 137 5.42 -15.81 1.90
CA MET A 137 5.39 -15.47 3.32
C MET A 137 4.05 -15.86 3.93
N GLY A 138 3.96 -17.11 4.40
CA GLY A 138 2.84 -17.59 5.19
C GLY A 138 1.46 -17.48 4.52
N PRO A 139 0.37 -17.55 5.30
CA PRO A 139 -1.00 -17.58 4.81
C PRO A 139 -1.56 -16.19 4.43
N ARG A 140 -0.73 -15.14 4.42
CA ARG A 140 -1.20 -13.78 4.13
C ARG A 140 -1.49 -13.60 2.64
N VAL A 141 -2.68 -13.06 2.36
CA VAL A 141 -3.18 -12.72 1.00
C VAL A 141 -2.41 -11.53 0.41
N ALA A 142 -2.20 -10.48 1.22
CA ALA A 142 -1.41 -9.32 0.84
C ALA A 142 0.09 -9.59 1.03
N ARG A 143 0.91 -9.24 0.03
CA ARG A 143 2.38 -9.38 0.08
C ARG A 143 3.06 -8.20 -0.59
N LYS A 144 4.22 -7.79 -0.07
CA LYS A 144 5.02 -6.74 -0.69
C LYS A 144 6.44 -7.17 -0.97
N THR A 145 7.07 -6.57 -1.97
CA THR A 145 8.52 -6.63 -2.14
C THR A 145 9.23 -5.60 -1.26
N THR A 146 10.55 -5.71 -1.20
CA THR A 146 11.40 -4.59 -0.78
C THR A 146 11.28 -3.45 -1.78
N LEU A 147 11.62 -2.24 -1.33
CA LEU A 147 11.82 -1.11 -2.24
C LEU A 147 13.08 -1.34 -3.07
N ALA A 148 13.02 -1.01 -4.35
CA ALA A 148 14.16 -0.92 -5.23
C ALA A 148 14.20 0.49 -5.84
N GLU A 149 15.41 1.03 -6.00
CA GLU A 149 15.65 2.38 -6.51
C GLU A 149 15.97 2.36 -8.00
N PHE A 150 15.52 3.39 -8.70
CA PHE A 150 15.66 3.54 -10.14
C PHE A 150 15.93 4.99 -10.50
N SER A 151 16.47 5.24 -11.68
CA SER A 151 16.52 6.61 -12.21
C SER A 151 15.10 7.18 -12.41
N PRO A 152 14.91 8.50 -12.33
CA PRO A 152 13.66 9.13 -12.78
C PRO A 152 13.41 8.84 -14.26
N GLY A 153 12.15 8.57 -14.64
CA GLY A 153 11.82 8.24 -16.02
C GLY A 153 10.48 7.56 -16.21
N LYS A 154 10.19 7.19 -17.47
CA LYS A 154 9.02 6.41 -17.84
C LYS A 154 9.40 4.93 -17.98
N TYR A 155 8.59 4.06 -17.38
CA TYR A 155 8.83 2.62 -17.36
C TYR A 155 7.58 1.88 -17.80
N ARG A 156 7.74 0.95 -18.75
CA ARG A 156 6.66 0.01 -19.12
C ARG A 156 6.61 -1.09 -18.09
N VAL A 157 5.41 -1.40 -17.62
CA VAL A 157 5.19 -2.45 -16.64
C VAL A 157 4.66 -3.69 -17.35
N LYS A 158 5.27 -4.85 -17.06
CA LYS A 158 4.71 -6.15 -17.39
C LYS A 158 4.39 -6.92 -16.11
N VAL A 159 3.28 -7.65 -16.11
CA VAL A 159 2.91 -8.57 -15.05
C VAL A 159 2.79 -9.96 -15.66
N ASN A 160 3.59 -10.90 -15.16
CA ASN A 160 3.67 -12.27 -15.66
C ASN A 160 3.86 -12.31 -17.20
N GLY A 161 4.76 -11.49 -17.74
CA GLY A 161 5.03 -11.36 -19.17
C GLY A 161 4.03 -10.52 -19.98
N LYS A 162 2.85 -10.21 -19.44
CA LYS A 162 1.83 -9.38 -20.13
C LYS A 162 2.08 -7.90 -19.88
N LYS A 163 2.08 -7.09 -20.96
CA LYS A 163 2.13 -5.62 -20.82
C LYS A 163 0.85 -5.13 -20.17
N VAL A 164 0.98 -4.34 -19.10
CA VAL A 164 -0.18 -3.79 -18.35
C VAL A 164 -0.26 -2.27 -18.42
N GLY A 165 0.84 -1.57 -18.72
CA GLY A 165 0.82 -0.11 -18.85
C GLY A 165 2.18 0.53 -18.68
N GLU A 166 2.18 1.82 -18.39
CA GLU A 166 3.36 2.65 -18.17
C GLU A 166 3.23 3.46 -16.88
N ILE A 167 4.35 3.68 -16.19
CA ILE A 167 4.44 4.54 -15.02
C ILE A 167 5.51 5.61 -15.23
N THR A 168 5.30 6.80 -14.68
CA THR A 168 6.30 7.87 -14.67
C THR A 168 6.81 8.06 -13.24
N MET A 169 8.08 7.76 -13.02
CA MET A 169 8.74 7.92 -11.74
C MET A 169 9.48 9.25 -11.70
N ARG A 170 9.15 10.08 -10.71
CA ARG A 170 9.75 11.41 -10.48
C ARG A 170 10.79 11.33 -9.38
N ARG A 171 11.79 12.21 -9.46
CA ARG A 171 12.87 12.31 -8.46
C ARG A 171 12.31 12.38 -7.03
N GLY A 172 12.84 11.53 -6.14
CA GLY A 172 12.46 11.42 -4.74
C GLY A 172 11.09 10.79 -4.48
N GLY A 173 10.38 10.32 -5.50
CA GLY A 173 9.07 9.68 -5.34
C GLY A 173 9.20 8.25 -4.80
N VAL A 174 8.33 7.87 -3.86
CA VAL A 174 8.20 6.49 -3.39
C VAL A 174 6.85 5.93 -3.86
N TYR A 175 6.89 4.86 -4.63
CA TYR A 175 5.74 4.29 -5.33
C TYR A 175 5.41 2.88 -4.85
N THR A 176 4.11 2.56 -4.81
CA THR A 176 3.61 1.20 -4.61
C THR A 176 2.77 0.81 -5.81
N LEU A 177 3.18 -0.22 -6.54
CA LEU A 177 2.37 -0.82 -7.60
C LEU A 177 1.47 -1.89 -6.99
N GLN A 178 0.16 -1.71 -7.10
CA GLN A 178 -0.82 -2.70 -6.68
C GLN A 178 -1.09 -3.66 -7.84
N VAL A 179 -1.02 -4.97 -7.57
CA VAL A 179 -1.24 -6.03 -8.56
C VAL A 179 -2.15 -7.10 -7.97
N LEU A 180 -3.22 -7.44 -8.70
CA LEU A 180 -4.20 -8.46 -8.37
C LEU A 180 -3.78 -9.85 -8.93
#